data_AF-A0A1W9PK41-F1
#
_entry.id   AF-A0A1W9PK41-F1
#
_cell.length_a   1.000
_cell.length_b   1.000
_cell.length_c   1.000
_cell.angle_alpha   90.00
_cell.angle_beta   90.00
_cell.angle_gamma   90.00
#
_symmetry.space_group_name_H-M   'P 1'
#
loop_
_entity.id
_entity.type
_entity.pdbx_description
1 polymer ?
#
loop_
_entity_poly.entity_id
_entity_poly.type
_entity_poly.pdbx_seq_one_letter_code
_entity_poly.pdbx_strand_id
1 'polypeptide(L)'
;MLRFFIISLVTLWMLTGCGSSSSTVSTVDKPAGYTVYDSTTGDIPYPNDVLFAGSRDGTLNIPFDPSAPDAPVKSALNTLDGFSTVAPISVSLTEEMNSSTLPGNVHLFEVNTTVSPTTGCHNEWKKTCDPPPDPA
;
A
#
# COMPACT_ATOMS: atom_id res chain seq x y z
N MET A 1 50.42 -49.64 -23.45
CA MET A 1 49.34 -49.54 -22.43
C MET A 1 49.52 -48.38 -21.46
N LEU A 2 50.76 -47.98 -21.08
CA LEU A 2 51.02 -46.87 -20.15
C LEU A 2 50.69 -45.45 -20.69
N ARG A 3 50.64 -45.27 -22.02
CA ARG A 3 50.37 -43.96 -22.66
C ARG A 3 48.88 -43.54 -22.64
N PHE A 4 47.96 -44.49 -22.53
CA PHE A 4 46.51 -44.18 -22.43
C PHE A 4 46.09 -43.78 -21.01
N PHE A 5 46.85 -44.18 -19.98
CA PHE A 5 46.56 -43.84 -18.59
C PHE A 5 46.88 -42.37 -18.24
N ILE A 6 47.81 -41.74 -18.97
CA ILE A 6 48.20 -40.34 -18.74
C ILE A 6 47.12 -39.38 -19.24
N ILE A 7 46.40 -39.75 -20.31
CA ILE A 7 45.36 -38.89 -20.92
C ILE A 7 44.13 -38.79 -20.01
N SER A 8 43.83 -39.83 -19.21
CA SER A 8 42.70 -39.85 -18.29
C SER A 8 42.93 -39.06 -16.99
N LEU A 9 44.17 -38.78 -16.61
CA LEU A 9 44.49 -38.06 -15.37
C LEU A 9 44.46 -36.53 -15.57
N VAL A 10 44.66 -36.06 -16.80
CA VAL A 10 44.72 -34.63 -17.14
C VAL A 10 43.32 -34.01 -17.30
N THR A 11 42.31 -34.79 -17.73
CA THR A 11 40.93 -34.31 -17.87
C THR A 11 40.20 -34.09 -16.54
N LEU A 12 40.72 -34.64 -15.44
CA LEU A 12 40.14 -34.47 -14.10
C LEU A 12 40.51 -33.14 -13.43
N TRP A 13 41.50 -32.41 -13.97
CA TRP A 13 41.92 -31.11 -13.45
C TRP A 13 41.29 -29.91 -14.19
N MET A 14 40.47 -30.16 -15.21
CA MET A 14 39.84 -29.11 -16.01
C MET A 14 38.41 -28.76 -15.55
N LEU A 15 37.95 -29.27 -14.41
CA LEU A 15 36.63 -28.96 -13.87
C LEU A 15 36.67 -28.34 -12.46
N THR A 16 37.58 -27.38 -12.26
CA THR A 16 37.46 -26.40 -11.16
C THR A 16 36.92 -25.09 -11.74
N GLY A 17 35.65 -25.12 -12.11
CA GLY A 17 34.93 -23.99 -12.70
C GLY A 17 33.52 -23.91 -12.13
N CYS A 18 33.41 -23.85 -10.80
CA CYS A 18 32.18 -23.39 -10.13
C CYS A 18 32.56 -22.20 -9.26
N GLY A 19 32.78 -21.06 -9.92
CA GLY A 19 32.65 -19.77 -9.25
C GLY A 19 31.18 -19.59 -8.93
N SER A 20 30.73 -20.16 -7.81
CA SER A 20 29.47 -19.77 -7.21
C SER A 20 29.70 -18.38 -6.66
N SER A 21 29.51 -17.37 -7.51
CA SER A 21 29.24 -16.02 -7.05
C SER A 21 27.91 -16.10 -6.31
N SER A 22 27.99 -16.45 -5.04
CA SER A 22 26.92 -16.20 -4.11
C SER A 22 26.85 -14.68 -4.02
N SER A 23 26.00 -14.08 -4.84
CA SER A 23 25.38 -12.83 -4.45
C SER A 23 24.68 -13.17 -3.15
N THR A 24 25.31 -12.86 -2.02
CA THR A 24 24.53 -12.50 -0.85
C THR A 24 23.67 -11.37 -1.37
N VAL A 25 22.41 -11.67 -1.67
CA VAL A 25 21.36 -10.67 -1.51
C VAL A 25 21.62 -10.23 -0.08
N SER A 26 22.31 -9.09 0.08
CA SER A 26 22.38 -8.41 1.37
C SER A 26 20.95 -8.47 1.83
N THR A 27 20.71 -9.20 2.92
CA THR A 27 19.40 -9.23 3.55
C THR A 27 18.92 -7.81 3.49
N VAL A 28 17.89 -7.53 2.68
CA VAL A 28 17.22 -6.24 2.75
C VAL A 28 17.00 -6.08 4.23
N ASP A 29 17.68 -5.10 4.85
CA ASP A 29 17.55 -4.86 6.27
C ASP A 29 16.05 -4.91 6.50
N LYS A 30 15.59 -5.91 7.27
CA LYS A 30 14.17 -6.03 7.54
C LYS A 30 13.77 -4.65 8.03
N PRO A 31 12.82 -3.96 7.38
CA PRO A 31 12.48 -2.62 7.79
C PRO A 31 12.16 -2.71 9.28
N ALA A 32 12.83 -1.86 10.08
CA ALA A 32 12.76 -1.93 11.53
C ALA A 32 11.30 -1.84 12.02
N GLY A 33 10.41 -1.23 11.23
CA GLY A 33 8.96 -1.36 11.33
C GLY A 33 8.31 -1.05 9.97
N TYR A 34 7.03 -1.37 9.84
CA TYR A 34 6.22 -1.04 8.66
C TYR A 34 4.92 -0.35 9.07
N THR A 35 4.27 0.30 8.11
CA THR A 35 2.96 0.92 8.31
C THR A 35 1.88 -0.13 8.46
N VAL A 36 1.03 0.01 9.46
CA VAL A 36 -0.11 -0.89 9.67
C VAL A 36 -1.22 -0.56 8.67
N TYR A 37 -1.67 -1.59 7.97
CA TYR A 37 -2.85 -1.58 7.12
C TYR A 37 -3.51 -2.96 7.20
N ASP A 38 -4.68 -3.04 7.83
CA ASP A 38 -5.49 -4.25 7.89
C ASP A 38 -6.98 -3.89 7.67
N SER A 39 -7.48 -4.24 6.49
CA SER A 39 -8.88 -3.99 6.11
C SER A 39 -9.88 -4.92 6.80
N THR A 40 -9.42 -5.97 7.49
CA THR A 40 -10.29 -6.93 8.17
C THR A 40 -10.57 -6.52 9.61
N THR A 41 -9.58 -5.96 10.31
CA THR A 41 -9.72 -5.43 11.67
C THR A 41 -10.12 -3.96 11.70
N GLY A 42 -9.91 -3.24 10.60
CA GLY A 42 -10.19 -1.80 10.49
C GLY A 42 -9.00 -0.93 10.88
N ASP A 43 -7.81 -1.50 11.01
CA ASP A 43 -6.56 -0.75 11.23
C ASP A 43 -6.09 -0.10 9.91
N ILE A 44 -6.78 0.97 9.54
CA ILE A 44 -6.58 1.70 8.29
C ILE A 44 -6.00 3.09 8.61
N PRO A 45 -4.90 3.51 7.96
CA PRO A 45 -4.41 4.88 8.06
C PRO A 45 -5.51 5.88 7.71
N TYR A 46 -5.57 7.00 8.41
CA TYR A 46 -6.61 8.00 8.17
C TYR A 46 -5.97 9.32 7.75
N PRO A 47 -6.42 9.95 6.65
CA PRO A 47 -7.44 9.51 5.70
C PRO A 47 -6.95 8.43 4.71
N ASN A 48 -7.87 7.64 4.14
CA ASN A 48 -7.57 6.65 3.10
C ASN A 48 -8.76 6.38 2.16
N ASP A 49 -8.50 6.30 0.86
CA ASP A 49 -9.51 6.12 -0.19
C ASP A 49 -10.35 4.84 -0.05
N VAL A 50 -9.81 3.79 0.58
CA VAL A 50 -10.56 2.54 0.81
C VAL A 50 -11.83 2.77 1.64
N LEU A 51 -11.87 3.84 2.43
CA LEU A 51 -13.03 4.19 3.25
C LEU A 51 -14.18 4.81 2.44
N PHE A 52 -14.00 5.06 1.15
CA PHE A 52 -15.10 5.35 0.21
C PHE A 52 -15.63 4.10 -0.49
N ALA A 53 -15.09 2.91 -0.22
CA ALA A 53 -15.48 1.70 -0.95
C ALA A 53 -16.99 1.46 -0.85
N GLY A 54 -17.67 1.37 -2.01
CA GLY A 54 -19.12 1.20 -2.10
C GLY A 54 -19.94 2.49 -2.06
N SER A 55 -19.32 3.63 -1.74
CA SER A 55 -19.94 4.95 -1.89
C SER A 55 -20.15 5.29 -3.38
N ARG A 56 -21.24 6.00 -3.67
CA ARG A 56 -21.60 6.45 -5.03
C ARG A 56 -21.65 7.96 -5.17
N ASP A 57 -21.70 8.66 -4.06
CA ASP A 57 -21.94 10.10 -3.94
C ASP A 57 -20.75 10.85 -3.33
N GLY A 58 -19.61 10.17 -3.09
CA GLY A 58 -18.41 10.76 -2.52
C GLY A 58 -18.43 10.83 -0.98
N THR A 59 -19.51 10.40 -0.35
CA THR A 59 -19.58 10.30 1.12
C THR A 59 -18.73 9.16 1.64
N LEU A 60 -18.23 9.31 2.87
CA LEU A 60 -17.51 8.25 3.56
C LEU A 60 -18.42 7.02 3.79
N ASN A 61 -17.87 5.83 3.64
CA ASN A 61 -18.53 4.55 3.91
C ASN A 61 -17.67 3.69 4.85
N ILE A 62 -17.35 4.25 6.02
CA ILE A 62 -16.56 3.59 7.07
C ILE A 62 -17.39 2.42 7.64
N PRO A 63 -16.90 1.16 7.61
CA PRO A 63 -17.57 0.05 8.27
C PRO A 63 -17.49 0.18 9.80
N PHE A 64 -18.59 -0.15 10.49
CA PHE A 64 -18.62 -0.17 11.95
C PHE A 64 -19.67 -1.14 12.50
N ASP A 65 -19.43 -1.63 13.72
CA ASP A 65 -20.45 -2.33 14.51
C ASP A 65 -21.40 -1.29 15.13
N PRO A 66 -22.72 -1.33 14.83
CA PRO A 66 -23.70 -0.40 15.41
C PRO A 66 -23.77 -0.42 16.94
N SER A 67 -23.29 -1.48 17.59
CA SER A 67 -23.27 -1.62 19.05
C SER A 67 -22.01 -1.05 19.68
N ALA A 68 -20.99 -0.68 18.89
CA ALA A 68 -19.74 -0.16 19.40
C ALA A 68 -19.91 1.27 19.98
N PRO A 69 -19.14 1.65 21.02
CA PRO A 69 -19.25 2.97 21.64
C PRO A 69 -18.99 4.14 20.68
N ASP A 70 -18.19 3.92 19.63
CA ASP A 70 -17.82 4.89 18.61
C ASP A 70 -18.75 4.89 17.38
N ALA A 71 -19.78 4.04 17.35
CA ALA A 71 -20.75 3.95 16.27
C ALA A 71 -21.42 5.29 15.91
N PRO A 72 -21.86 6.14 16.88
CA PRO A 72 -22.46 7.43 16.54
C PRO A 72 -21.48 8.37 15.81
N VAL A 73 -20.19 8.31 16.15
CA VAL A 73 -19.16 9.12 15.51
C VAL A 73 -18.96 8.65 14.07
N LYS A 74 -18.78 7.34 13.86
CA LYS A 74 -18.60 6.79 12.50
C LYS A 74 -19.84 7.00 11.63
N SER A 75 -21.03 6.88 12.20
CA SER A 75 -22.28 7.21 11.50
C SER A 75 -22.34 8.67 11.06
N ALA A 76 -21.90 9.61 11.90
CA ALA A 76 -21.84 11.02 11.54
C ALA A 76 -20.75 11.32 10.51
N LEU A 77 -19.60 10.63 10.59
CA LEU A 77 -18.54 10.76 9.57
C LEU A 77 -19.01 10.27 8.20
N ASN A 78 -19.80 9.19 8.14
CA ASN A 78 -20.38 8.69 6.90
C ASN A 78 -21.41 9.64 6.25
N THR A 79 -21.79 10.76 6.91
CA THR A 79 -22.61 11.81 6.26
C THR A 79 -21.76 12.92 5.64
N LEU A 80 -20.43 12.88 5.77
CA LEU A 80 -19.53 13.90 5.25
C LEU A 80 -19.07 13.54 3.84
N ASP A 81 -19.01 14.55 2.98
CA ASP A 81 -18.48 14.48 1.62
C ASP A 81 -16.94 14.63 1.66
N GLY A 82 -16.25 13.49 1.64
CA GLY A 82 -14.79 13.45 1.64
C GLY A 82 -14.10 13.56 3.01
N PHE A 83 -12.76 13.65 2.95
CA PHE A 83 -11.91 13.91 4.10
C PHE A 83 -11.54 15.40 4.20
N SER A 84 -11.12 15.84 5.39
CA SER A 84 -10.58 17.19 5.58
C SER A 84 -9.31 17.41 4.74
N THR A 85 -9.23 18.55 4.06
CA THR A 85 -8.06 18.95 3.24
C THR A 85 -6.95 19.62 4.05
N VAL A 86 -7.18 19.84 5.35
CA VAL A 86 -6.23 20.51 6.26
C VAL A 86 -5.88 19.65 7.47
N ALA A 87 -6.56 18.53 7.67
CA ALA A 87 -6.22 17.59 8.73
C ALA A 87 -4.94 16.82 8.38
N PRO A 88 -4.11 16.47 9.38
CA PRO A 88 -2.93 15.64 9.15
C PRO A 88 -3.31 14.21 8.74
N ILE A 89 -2.38 13.53 8.06
CA ILE A 89 -2.43 12.09 7.81
C ILE A 89 -1.84 11.37 9.03
N SER A 90 -2.57 10.40 9.56
CA SER A 90 -2.17 9.55 10.67
C SER A 90 -1.95 8.12 10.19
N VAL A 91 -0.77 7.57 10.51
CA VAL A 91 -0.36 6.22 10.12
C VAL A 91 0.24 5.53 11.34
N SER A 92 -0.25 4.33 11.65
CA SER A 92 0.33 3.51 12.71
C SER A 92 1.54 2.74 12.20
N LEU A 93 2.55 2.58 13.04
CA LEU A 93 3.75 1.79 12.75
C LEU A 93 3.79 0.60 13.71
N THR A 94 4.35 -0.51 13.27
CA THR A 94 4.49 -1.72 14.11
C THR A 94 5.55 -1.59 15.20
N GLU A 95 6.49 -0.67 15.03
CA GLU A 95 7.67 -0.51 15.88
C GLU A 95 7.95 0.99 16.06
N GLU A 96 8.67 1.34 17.14
CA GLU A 96 9.03 2.73 17.41
C GLU A 96 10.03 3.25 16.39
N MET A 97 9.81 4.47 15.91
CA MET A 97 10.72 5.15 14.98
C MET A 97 11.50 6.24 15.70
N ASN A 98 12.81 6.34 15.40
CA ASN A 98 13.63 7.42 15.92
C ASN A 98 13.18 8.77 15.30
N SER A 99 12.59 9.64 16.11
CA SER A 99 12.06 10.92 15.64
C SER A 99 13.11 11.85 15.03
N SER A 100 14.38 11.71 15.42
CA SER A 100 15.48 12.52 14.87
C SER A 100 15.79 12.20 13.40
N THR A 101 15.36 11.04 12.90
CA THR A 101 15.56 10.65 11.50
C THR A 101 14.38 11.02 10.60
N LEU A 102 13.26 11.51 11.14
CA LEU A 102 12.09 11.87 10.33
C LEU A 102 12.33 13.06 9.38
N PRO A 103 13.01 14.15 9.80
CA PRO A 103 13.23 15.30 8.92
C PRO A 103 13.97 14.88 7.64
N GLY A 104 13.36 15.14 6.48
CA GLY A 104 13.94 14.82 5.17
C GLY A 104 13.79 13.36 4.69
N ASN A 105 13.24 12.47 5.52
CA ASN A 105 13.03 11.04 5.18
C ASN A 105 11.56 10.63 5.05
N VAL A 106 10.64 11.60 5.06
CA VAL A 106 9.22 11.40 4.72
C VAL A 106 8.99 11.85 3.30
N HIS A 107 8.48 10.95 2.47
CA HIS A 107 8.23 11.21 1.06
C HIS A 107 6.75 11.10 0.75
N LEU A 108 6.21 12.12 0.08
CA LEU A 108 4.86 12.11 -0.46
C LEU A 108 4.95 11.93 -1.97
N PHE A 109 4.27 10.92 -2.48
CA PHE A 109 4.23 10.63 -3.91
C PHE A 109 2.82 10.89 -4.41
N GLU A 110 2.73 11.61 -5.52
CA GLU A 110 1.49 11.72 -6.27
C GLU A 110 1.24 10.39 -6.98
N VAL A 111 0.06 9.80 -6.76
CA VAL A 111 -0.36 8.56 -7.39
C VAL A 111 -1.52 8.86 -8.32
N ASN A 112 -1.37 8.51 -9.59
CA ASN A 112 -2.43 8.68 -10.57
C ASN A 112 -3.37 7.48 -10.51
N THR A 113 -4.58 7.68 -9.98
CA THR A 113 -5.60 6.63 -9.93
C THR A 113 -6.56 6.76 -11.12
N THR A 114 -6.95 5.64 -11.72
CA THR A 114 -7.88 5.61 -12.86
C THR A 114 -9.33 5.92 -12.49
N VAL A 115 -9.63 6.02 -11.19
CA VAL A 115 -10.95 6.34 -10.63
C VAL A 115 -10.76 7.32 -9.47
N SER A 116 -11.34 8.52 -9.59
CA SER A 116 -11.39 9.49 -8.50
C SER A 116 -12.48 9.06 -7.51
N PRO A 117 -12.19 8.80 -6.22
CA PRO A 117 -13.21 8.40 -5.25
C PRO A 117 -14.19 9.54 -4.92
N THR A 118 -13.82 10.79 -5.21
CA THR A 118 -14.59 12.00 -4.87
C THR A 118 -15.47 12.50 -6.02
N THR A 119 -15.46 11.82 -7.16
CA THR A 119 -16.30 12.22 -8.29
C THR A 119 -17.21 11.05 -8.61
N GLY A 120 -18.52 11.22 -8.43
CA GLY A 120 -19.57 10.34 -8.95
C GLY A 120 -19.57 10.18 -10.49
N CYS A 121 -18.44 10.42 -11.16
CA CYS A 121 -18.20 10.18 -12.56
C CYS A 121 -17.42 8.86 -12.70
N HIS A 122 -18.15 7.76 -12.60
CA HIS A 122 -17.64 6.44 -12.93
C HIS A 122 -17.29 6.43 -14.43
N ASN A 123 -15.99 6.41 -14.73
CA ASN A 123 -15.30 5.81 -15.89
C ASN A 123 -15.99 5.72 -17.28
N GLU A 124 -16.86 6.64 -17.65
CA GLU A 124 -17.16 6.92 -19.06
C GLU A 124 -16.75 8.34 -19.41
N TRP A 125 -16.15 8.50 -20.58
CA TRP A 125 -15.59 9.71 -21.17
C TRP A 125 -16.65 10.84 -21.40
N LYS A 126 -17.32 11.29 -20.34
CA LYS A 126 -18.27 12.40 -20.32
C LYS A 126 -17.86 13.37 -19.21
N LYS A 127 -17.52 14.59 -19.61
CA LYS A 127 -17.09 15.70 -18.74
C LYS A 127 -18.24 16.37 -17.96
N THR A 128 -19.29 15.65 -17.60
CA THR A 128 -20.45 16.24 -16.90
C THR A 128 -20.97 15.26 -15.86
N CYS A 129 -20.89 15.64 -14.59
CA CYS A 129 -21.79 15.10 -13.57
C CYS A 129 -23.20 15.49 -14.03
N ASP A 130 -24.05 14.51 -14.35
CA ASP A 130 -25.44 14.84 -14.67
C ASP A 130 -26.09 15.47 -13.41
N PRO A 131 -26.81 16.59 -13.55
CA PRO A 131 -27.52 17.18 -12.43
C PRO A 131 -28.58 16.18 -11.90
N PRO A 132 -28.89 16.20 -10.60
CA PRO A 132 -29.94 15.35 -10.04
C PRO A 132 -31.25 15.56 -10.80
N PRO A 133 -32.06 14.50 -11.01
CA PRO A 133 -33.32 14.63 -11.73
C PRO A 133 -34.21 15.66 -11.02
N ASP A 134 -34.73 16.61 -11.80
CA ASP A 134 -35.63 17.64 -11.30
C ASP A 134 -36.81 16.98 -10.57
N PRO A 135 -37.27 17.51 -9.43
CA PRO A 135 -38.42 16.97 -8.73
C PRO A 135 -39.66 17.06 -9.63
N ALA A 136 -40.39 15.95 -9.72
CA ALA A 136 -41.66 15.83 -10.44
C ALA A 136 -42.77 16.70 -9.84
#